data_AF-A0A6C2YMJ7-F1
#
_entry.id   AF-A0A6C2YMJ7-F1
#
_cell.length_a   1.000
_cell.length_b   1.000
_cell.length_c   1.000
_cell.angle_alpha   90.00
_cell.angle_beta   90.00
_cell.angle_gamma   90.00
#
_symmetry.space_group_name_H-M   'P 1'
#
loop_
_entity.id
_entity.type
_entity.pdbx_description
1 polymer ?
#
loop_
_entity_poly.entity_id
_entity_poly.type
_entity_poly.pdbx_seq_one_letter_code
_entity_poly.pdbx_strand_id
1 'polypeptide(L)'
;MGELIELRVPKHNRIELFDFAMTLSETCGFAGAMAFGQMAGSMSETCWEWSQETFGTAEQRGPKGALLHLEKEAREAVEAIGTDNLTEELADCQILIWDAARRAGLGPVELLHAVRQKLEKNMARQWPMPTTDLPVEHIREGSK
;
A
#
# COMPACT_ATOMS: atom_id res chain seq x y z
N MET A 1 7.73 -27.87 0.56
CA MET A 1 6.38 -27.83 -0.06
C MET A 1 5.59 -26.89 0.82
N GLY A 2 5.52 -25.60 0.47
CA GLY A 2 4.77 -24.63 1.28
C GLY A 2 3.29 -24.72 0.91
N GLU A 3 2.43 -25.01 1.87
CA GLU A 3 0.98 -25.05 1.68
C GLU A 3 0.45 -23.66 1.32
N LEU A 4 -0.55 -23.60 0.43
CA LEU A 4 -1.31 -22.39 0.15
C LEU A 4 -2.12 -22.07 1.41
N ILE A 5 -1.80 -20.96 2.08
CA ILE A 5 -2.64 -20.44 3.16
C ILE A 5 -3.94 -19.98 2.49
N GLU A 6 -5.06 -20.66 2.75
CA GLU A 6 -6.38 -20.17 2.34
C GLU A 6 -6.73 -18.93 3.20
N LEU A 7 -6.20 -17.77 2.82
CA LEU A 7 -6.72 -16.50 3.29
C LEU A 7 -8.15 -16.36 2.78
N ARG A 8 -9.11 -16.22 3.69
CA ARG A 8 -10.49 -15.88 3.37
C ARG A 8 -10.56 -14.42 2.92
N VAL A 9 -10.00 -14.12 1.76
CA VAL A 9 -10.11 -12.80 1.14
C VAL A 9 -11.54 -12.67 0.61
N PRO A 10 -12.32 -11.67 1.04
CA PRO A 10 -13.66 -11.50 0.52
C PRO A 10 -13.60 -11.29 -1.00
N LYS A 11 -14.52 -11.93 -1.74
CA LYS A 11 -14.64 -11.73 -3.19
C LYS A 11 -15.23 -10.35 -3.45
N HIS A 12 -14.38 -9.35 -3.61
CA HIS A 12 -14.81 -8.02 -4.03
C HIS A 12 -15.08 -8.02 -5.54
N ASN A 13 -16.16 -7.34 -5.95
CA ASN A 13 -16.29 -6.94 -7.34
C ASN A 13 -15.09 -6.05 -7.67
N ARG A 14 -14.36 -6.39 -8.73
CA ARG A 14 -13.26 -5.57 -9.23
C ARG A 14 -13.86 -4.21 -9.59
N ILE A 15 -13.62 -3.19 -8.76
CA ILE A 15 -13.95 -1.82 -9.09
C ILE A 15 -13.16 -1.50 -10.37
N GLU A 16 -13.86 -1.10 -11.43
CA GLU A 16 -13.23 -0.49 -12.60
C GLU A 16 -12.47 0.74 -12.08
N LEU A 17 -11.15 0.61 -11.92
CA LEU A 17 -10.23 1.62 -11.36
C LEU A 17 -10.27 2.99 -12.07
N PHE A 18 -11.07 3.11 -13.12
CA PHE A 18 -11.06 4.20 -14.08
C PHE A 18 -12.39 4.97 -14.16
N ASP A 19 -13.47 4.50 -13.52
CA ASP A 19 -14.71 5.26 -13.39
C ASP A 19 -14.70 6.08 -12.08
N PHE A 20 -14.90 7.38 -12.19
CA PHE A 20 -14.86 8.34 -11.07
C PHE A 20 -15.94 8.07 -9.99
N ALA A 21 -16.92 7.22 -10.28
CA ALA A 21 -17.91 6.73 -9.35
C ALA A 21 -17.40 5.52 -8.56
N MET A 22 -16.46 5.75 -7.64
CA MET A 22 -16.08 4.70 -6.68
C MET A 22 -17.17 4.52 -5.62
N THR A 23 -17.96 3.47 -5.75
CA THR A 23 -18.68 2.88 -4.61
C THR A 23 -17.74 1.89 -3.94
N LEU A 24 -17.11 2.29 -2.84
CA LEU A 24 -16.30 1.38 -2.02
C LEU A 24 -17.22 0.29 -1.44
N SER A 25 -17.17 -0.93 -1.98
CA SER A 25 -18.05 -2.02 -1.55
C SER A 25 -17.54 -2.74 -0.30
N GLU A 26 -18.40 -2.80 0.72
CA GLU A 26 -18.59 -3.89 1.70
C GLU A 26 -17.39 -4.48 2.45
N THR A 27 -16.52 -3.65 3.03
CA THR A 27 -15.74 -4.08 4.20
C THR A 27 -15.79 -3.02 5.29
N CYS A 28 -16.62 -3.28 6.30
CA CYS A 28 -16.77 -2.50 7.55
C CYS A 28 -17.40 -1.09 7.50
N GLY A 29 -18.07 -0.69 6.41
CA GLY A 29 -18.95 0.48 6.43
C GLY A 29 -19.14 1.12 5.06
N PHE A 30 -20.27 1.78 4.85
CA PHE A 30 -20.52 2.57 3.64
C PHE A 30 -19.87 3.95 3.82
N ALA A 31 -18.62 4.10 3.40
CA ALA A 31 -18.01 5.42 3.22
C ALA A 31 -18.09 5.80 1.73
N GLY A 32 -18.73 6.93 1.44
CA GLY A 32 -18.66 7.51 0.09
C GLY A 32 -17.23 7.93 -0.25
N ALA A 33 -16.90 7.98 -1.55
CA ALA A 33 -15.56 8.34 -2.02
C ALA A 33 -15.01 9.65 -1.41
N MET A 34 -15.88 10.64 -1.19
CA MET A 34 -15.51 11.90 -0.54
C MET A 34 -15.11 11.72 0.92
N ALA A 35 -15.87 10.93 1.69
CA ALA A 35 -15.57 10.68 3.10
C ALA A 35 -14.28 9.88 3.25
N PHE A 36 -14.07 8.88 2.39
CA PHE A 36 -12.81 8.14 2.33
C PHE A 36 -11.63 9.04 1.96
N GLY A 37 -11.77 9.88 0.93
CA GLY A 37 -10.72 10.82 0.53
C GLY A 37 -10.36 11.82 1.62
N GLN A 38 -11.36 12.32 2.35
CA GLN A 38 -11.15 13.19 3.52
C GLN A 38 -10.40 12.45 4.63
N MET A 39 -10.81 11.24 4.97
CA MET A 39 -10.17 10.41 6.00
C MET A 39 -8.71 10.09 5.64
N ALA A 40 -8.46 9.60 4.42
CA ALA A 40 -7.11 9.28 3.97
C ALA A 40 -6.21 10.52 3.91
N GLY A 41 -6.75 11.65 3.43
CA GLY A 41 -6.05 12.93 3.42
C GLY A 41 -5.69 13.41 4.82
N SER A 42 -6.66 13.43 5.75
CA SER A 42 -6.41 13.87 7.12
C SER A 42 -5.41 12.97 7.84
N MET A 43 -5.53 11.65 7.69
CA MET A 43 -4.61 10.70 8.31
C MET A 43 -3.18 10.87 7.76
N SER A 44 -3.01 11.05 6.45
CA SER A 44 -1.69 11.30 5.86
C SER A 44 -1.05 12.59 6.40
N GLU A 45 -1.83 13.67 6.61
CA GLU A 45 -1.32 14.90 7.21
C GLU A 45 -0.99 14.72 8.70
N THR A 46 -1.85 14.06 9.48
CA THR A 46 -1.57 13.77 10.90
C THR A 46 -0.31 12.92 11.07
N CYS A 47 -0.13 11.89 10.23
CA CYS A 47 1.11 11.10 10.23
C CYS A 47 2.34 11.96 9.92
N TRP A 48 2.20 12.91 8.99
CA TRP A 48 3.28 13.82 8.63
C TRP A 48 3.65 14.77 9.78
N GLU A 49 2.67 15.41 10.40
CA GLU A 49 2.88 16.32 11.53
C GLU A 49 3.57 15.60 12.70
N TRP A 50 3.05 14.44 13.09
CA TRP A 50 3.63 13.63 14.16
C TRP A 50 5.04 13.15 13.83
N SER A 51 5.29 12.72 12.59
CA SER A 51 6.61 12.27 12.15
C SER A 51 7.64 13.39 12.20
N GLN A 52 7.27 14.60 11.80
CA GLN A 52 8.15 15.78 11.84
C GLN A 52 8.50 16.17 13.28
N GLU A 53 7.51 16.14 14.17
CA GLU A 53 7.70 16.42 15.60
C GLU A 53 8.59 15.36 16.27
N THR A 54 8.37 14.09 15.96
CA THR A 54 9.02 12.98 16.66
C THR A 54 10.43 12.70 16.14
N PHE A 55 10.62 12.76 14.81
CA PHE A 55 11.82 12.24 14.15
C PHE A 55 12.69 13.31 13.50
N GLY A 56 12.22 14.57 13.48
CA GLY A 56 12.89 15.68 12.85
C GLY A 56 12.41 15.96 11.43
N THR A 57 12.78 17.14 10.94
CA THR A 57 12.21 17.74 9.74
C THR A 57 12.68 17.06 8.44
N ALA A 58 12.00 17.32 7.32
CA ALA A 58 12.39 16.85 5.99
C ALA A 58 13.82 17.27 5.62
N GLU A 59 14.24 18.47 6.03
CA GLU A 59 15.58 19.01 5.79
C GLU A 59 16.65 18.23 6.55
N GLN A 60 16.30 17.71 7.73
CA GLN A 60 17.20 16.91 8.57
C GLN A 60 17.23 15.45 8.11
N ARG A 61 16.10 14.92 7.63
CA ARG A 61 15.93 13.50 7.31
C ARG A 61 15.01 13.28 6.11
N GLY A 62 15.60 12.72 5.06
CA GLY A 62 14.90 12.21 3.89
C GLY A 62 14.24 10.83 4.11
N PRO A 63 13.72 10.20 3.05
CA PRO A 63 12.82 9.05 3.12
C PRO A 63 13.49 7.72 3.49
N LYS A 64 14.84 7.66 3.49
CA LYS A 64 15.60 6.42 3.67
C LYS A 64 15.24 5.69 4.97
N GLY A 65 15.08 6.41 6.07
CA GLY A 65 14.76 5.80 7.38
C GLY A 65 13.40 5.09 7.36
N ALA A 66 12.37 5.76 6.85
CA ALA A 66 11.03 5.20 6.73
C ALA A 66 10.99 3.99 5.80
N LEU A 67 11.75 4.02 4.70
CA LEU A 67 11.83 2.87 3.76
C LEU A 67 12.54 1.65 4.36
N LEU A 68 13.60 1.85 5.15
CA LEU A 68 14.27 0.75 5.85
C LEU A 68 13.38 0.17 6.95
N HIS A 69 12.60 1.02 7.62
CA HIS A 69 11.62 0.55 8.58
C HIS A 69 10.49 -0.20 7.88
N LEU A 70 10.01 0.28 6.72
CA LEU A 70 8.99 -0.41 5.93
C LEU A 70 9.44 -1.82 5.52
N GLU A 71 10.73 -2.03 5.23
CA GLU A 71 11.27 -3.37 4.98
C GLU A 71 11.14 -4.29 6.20
N LYS A 72 11.36 -3.77 7.42
CA LYS A 72 11.17 -4.52 8.67
C LYS A 72 9.69 -4.85 8.87
N GLU A 73 8.81 -3.85 8.83
CA GLU A 73 7.37 -4.04 9.07
C GLU A 73 6.72 -4.95 8.02
N ALA A 74 7.19 -4.91 6.77
CA ALA A 74 6.74 -5.85 5.75
C ALA A 74 7.09 -7.32 6.09
N ARG A 75 8.20 -7.57 6.79
CA ARG A 75 8.55 -8.91 7.27
C ARG A 75 7.70 -9.31 8.48
N GLU A 76 7.47 -8.38 9.41
CA GLU A 76 6.61 -8.61 10.56
C GLU A 76 5.16 -8.90 10.11
N ALA A 77 4.66 -8.20 9.09
CA ALA A 77 3.39 -8.51 8.45
C ALA A 77 3.33 -9.91 7.82
N VAL A 78 4.41 -10.38 7.19
CA VAL A 78 4.50 -11.76 6.65
C VAL A 78 4.48 -12.78 7.79
N GLU A 79 5.18 -12.52 8.89
CA GLU A 79 5.19 -13.38 10.08
C GLU A 79 3.84 -13.41 10.80
N ALA A 80 3.09 -12.30 10.74
CA ALA A 80 1.77 -12.15 11.36
C ALA A 80 0.63 -12.79 10.54
N ILE A 81 0.89 -13.36 9.36
CA ILE A 81 -0.13 -14.03 8.56
C ILE A 81 -0.84 -15.11 9.38
N GLY A 82 -2.17 -15.04 9.45
CA GLY A 82 -3.01 -15.97 10.22
C GLY A 82 -3.16 -15.62 11.70
N THR A 83 -2.63 -14.47 12.14
CA THR A 83 -2.78 -13.94 13.50
C THR A 83 -3.63 -12.67 13.52
N ASP A 84 -4.06 -12.26 14.71
CA ASP A 84 -4.81 -11.01 14.91
C ASP A 84 -3.93 -9.75 14.71
N ASN A 85 -2.60 -9.90 14.74
CA ASN A 85 -1.65 -8.79 14.59
C ASN A 85 -1.49 -8.32 13.14
N LEU A 86 -1.88 -9.12 12.14
CA LEU A 86 -1.69 -8.79 10.73
C LEU A 86 -2.25 -7.41 10.35
N THR A 87 -3.36 -7.00 10.98
CA THR A 87 -3.99 -5.70 10.72
C THR A 87 -3.09 -4.54 11.20
N GLU A 88 -2.40 -4.72 12.33
CA GLU A 88 -1.51 -3.72 12.91
C GLU A 88 -0.24 -3.55 12.06
N GLU A 89 0.40 -4.66 11.67
CA GLU A 89 1.61 -4.65 10.83
C GLU A 89 1.36 -4.05 9.43
N LEU A 90 0.17 -4.29 8.86
CA LEU A 90 -0.24 -3.66 7.60
C LEU A 90 -0.50 -2.16 7.77
N ALA A 91 -1.01 -1.73 8.93
CA ALA A 91 -1.19 -0.32 9.23
C ALA A 91 0.15 0.39 9.36
N ASP A 92 1.14 -0.22 10.01
CA ASP A 92 2.50 0.31 10.10
C ASP A 92 3.14 0.47 8.72
N CYS A 93 2.96 -0.52 7.83
CA CYS A 93 3.39 -0.38 6.44
C CYS A 93 2.78 0.85 5.76
N GLN A 94 1.48 1.11 5.96
CA GLN A 94 0.79 2.25 5.35
C GLN A 94 1.29 3.60 5.91
N ILE A 95 1.50 3.69 7.22
CA ILE A 95 2.06 4.88 7.87
C ILE A 95 3.45 5.20 7.30
N LEU A 96 4.30 4.19 7.15
CA LEU A 96 5.66 4.35 6.64
C LEU A 96 5.69 4.71 5.15
N ILE A 97 4.73 4.25 4.35
CA ILE A 97 4.56 4.71 2.96
C ILE A 97 4.22 6.20 2.91
N TRP A 98 3.30 6.68 3.76
CA TRP A 98 2.96 8.10 3.81
C TRP A 98 4.14 8.96 4.26
N ASP A 99 4.86 8.54 5.31
CA ASP A 99 6.04 9.27 5.78
C ASP A 99 7.14 9.32 4.72
N ALA A 100 7.47 8.18 4.11
CA ALA A 100 8.46 8.11 3.05
C ALA A 100 8.10 8.98 1.85
N ALA A 101 6.83 8.97 1.43
CA ALA A 101 6.36 9.81 0.32
C ALA A 101 6.51 11.30 0.65
N ARG A 102 6.06 11.74 1.83
CA ARG A 102 6.17 13.14 2.25
C ARG A 102 7.62 13.60 2.35
N ARG A 103 8.50 12.79 2.94
CA ARG A 103 9.94 13.07 3.03
C ARG A 103 10.62 13.07 1.65
N ALA A 104 10.02 12.44 0.64
CA ALA A 104 10.46 12.51 -0.75
C ALA A 104 9.86 13.71 -1.51
N GLY A 105 9.07 14.56 -0.86
CA GLY A 105 8.41 15.72 -1.46
C GLY A 105 7.12 15.39 -2.21
N LEU A 106 6.51 14.24 -1.94
CA LEU A 106 5.25 13.82 -2.57
C LEU A 106 4.07 14.00 -1.60
N GLY A 107 3.08 14.78 -2.03
CA GLY A 107 1.77 14.85 -1.37
C GLY A 107 0.92 13.59 -1.65
N PRO A 108 -0.18 13.39 -0.89
CA PRO A 108 -1.02 12.20 -0.98
C PRO A 108 -1.68 12.05 -2.36
N VAL A 109 -2.09 13.15 -2.97
CA VAL A 109 -2.68 13.14 -4.33
C VAL A 109 -1.63 12.77 -5.38
N GLU A 110 -0.41 13.28 -5.25
CA GLU A 110 0.71 12.98 -6.16
C GLU A 110 1.14 11.52 -6.05
N LEU A 111 1.21 11.00 -4.82
CA LEU A 111 1.46 9.58 -4.57
C LEU A 111 0.38 8.71 -5.24
N LEU A 112 -0.91 9.05 -5.08
CA LEU A 112 -1.99 8.30 -5.72
C LEU A 112 -1.93 8.36 -7.26
N HIS A 113 -1.53 9.49 -7.84
CA HIS A 113 -1.30 9.59 -9.29
C HIS A 113 -0.14 8.69 -9.74
N ALA A 114 0.96 8.68 -8.98
CA ALA A 114 2.10 7.81 -9.25
C ALA A 114 1.74 6.32 -9.14
N VAL A 115 0.94 5.94 -8.12
CA VAL A 115 0.38 4.60 -7.94
C VAL A 115 -0.46 4.21 -9.15
N ARG A 116 -1.37 5.08 -9.60
CA ARG A 116 -2.21 4.84 -10.78
C ARG A 116 -1.36 4.58 -12.04
N GLN A 117 -0.43 5.47 -12.35
CA GLN A 117 0.44 5.33 -13.52
C GLN A 117 1.29 4.05 -13.45
N LYS A 118 1.77 3.69 -12.26
CA LYS A 118 2.53 2.46 -12.04
C LYS A 118 1.65 1.22 -12.20
N LEU A 119 0.40 1.27 -11.73
CA LEU A 119 -0.56 0.19 -11.86
C LEU A 119 -0.96 -0.04 -13.32
N GLU A 120 -1.22 1.03 -14.09
CA GLU A 120 -1.48 0.95 -15.53
C GLU A 120 -0.33 0.24 -16.26
N LYS A 121 0.93 0.61 -15.96
CA LYS A 121 2.12 -0.08 -16.51
C LYS A 121 2.19 -1.55 -16.09
N ASN A 122 1.81 -1.87 -14.84
CA ASN A 122 1.82 -3.25 -14.34
C ASN A 122 0.74 -4.11 -15.00
N MET A 123 -0.46 -3.55 -15.24
CA MET A 123 -1.57 -4.23 -15.91
C MET A 123 -1.29 -4.52 -17.37
N ALA A 124 -0.47 -3.69 -18.04
CA ALA A 124 -0.05 -3.90 -19.42
C ALA A 124 1.06 -4.96 -19.60
N ARG A 125 1.61 -5.50 -18.50
CA ARG A 125 2.66 -6.55 -18.55
C ARG A 125 2.06 -7.94 -18.66
N GLN A 126 2.89 -8.88 -19.10
CA GLN A 126 2.58 -10.30 -19.03
C GLN A 126 3.05 -10.86 -17.69
N TRP A 127 2.17 -11.62 -17.03
CA TRP A 127 2.43 -12.26 -15.74
C TRP A 127 2.23 -13.76 -15.86
N PRO A 128 3.13 -14.59 -15.31
CA PRO A 128 2.90 -16.02 -15.24
C PRO A 128 1.82 -16.35 -14.21
N MET A 129 1.23 -17.54 -14.30
CA MET A 129 0.30 -18.04 -13.31
C MET A 129 1.03 -18.27 -11.97
N PRO A 130 0.52 -17.75 -10.83
CA PRO A 130 1.10 -18.03 -9.52
C PRO A 130 0.95 -19.52 -9.17
N THR A 131 1.98 -20.12 -8.59
CA THR A 131 1.98 -21.53 -8.14
C THR A 131 2.22 -21.68 -6.64
N THR A 132 2.66 -20.61 -5.99
CA THR A 132 2.90 -20.51 -4.54
C THR A 132 2.53 -19.09 -4.09
N ASP A 133 2.57 -18.85 -2.77
CA ASP A 133 2.39 -17.52 -2.18
C ASP A 133 3.69 -16.67 -2.18
N LEU A 134 4.65 -17.03 -3.05
CA LEU A 134 5.91 -16.29 -3.19
C LEU A 134 5.74 -15.18 -4.24
N PRO A 135 6.61 -14.14 -4.22
CA PRO A 135 6.59 -13.08 -5.21
C PRO A 135 6.65 -13.62 -6.65
N VAL A 136 5.67 -13.21 -7.46
CA VAL A 136 5.64 -13.48 -8.90
C VAL A 136 6.18 -12.27 -9.64
N GLU A 137 7.14 -12.49 -10.52
CA GLU A 137 7.70 -11.44 -11.38
C GLU A 137 7.05 -11.44 -12.77
N HIS A 138 6.95 -10.25 -13.36
CA HIS A 138 6.52 -10.09 -14.74
C HIS A 138 7.57 -10.63 -15.74
N ILE A 139 7.10 -11.09 -16.90
CA ILE A 139 7.98 -11.55 -17.98
C ILE A 139 8.67 -10.33 -18.58
N ARG A 140 10.01 -10.36 -18.64
CA ARG A 140 10.81 -9.30 -19.28
C ARG A 140 11.06 -9.66 -20.75
N GLU A 141 11.10 -8.65 -21.62
CA GLU A 141 11.48 -8.86 -23.01
C GLU A 141 12.93 -9.40 -23.07
N GLY A 142 13.10 -10.57 -23.69
CA GLY A 142 14.40 -11.26 -23.78
C GLY A 142 14.60 -12.41 -22.79
N SER A 143 13.67 -12.66 -21.86
CA SER A 143 13.64 -13.88 -21.06
C SER A 143 13.24 -15.06 -21.94
N LYS A 144 14.21 -15.81 -22.47
CA LYS A 144 13.99 -17.15 -23.05
C LYS A 144 13.98 -18.22 -21.97
#